data_AF-E9Q2R6-F1
#
_entry.id   AF-E9Q2R6-F1
#
_cell.length_a   1.000
_cell.length_b   1.000
_cell.length_c   1.000
_cell.angle_alpha   90.00
_cell.angle_beta   90.00
_cell.angle_gamma   90.00
#
_symmetry.space_group_name_H-M   'P 1'
#
loop_
_entity.id
_entity.type
_entity.pdbx_description
1 polymer ?
#
loop_
_entity_poly.entity_id
_entity_poly.type
_entity_poly.pdbx_seq_one_letter_code
_entity_poly.pdbx_strand_id
1 'polypeptide(L)' 'MATRRALHFVFKVKNRFQTVHFFRDVLGMQVLRHEEFEEGCKAACNGESRLLLAKLSAMPGSWSGH' A
#
# COMPACT_ATOMS: atom_id res chain seq x y z
N MET A 1 -12.66 27.27 0.09
CA MET A 1 -11.59 26.62 0.88
C MET A 1 -11.22 25.32 0.20
N ALA A 2 -9.93 24.98 0.07
CA ALA A 2 -9.53 23.69 -0.47
C ALA A 2 -9.74 22.61 0.59
N THR A 3 -10.58 21.61 0.31
CA THR A 3 -10.77 20.42 1.15
C THR A 3 -9.52 19.55 1.04
N ARG A 4 -8.89 19.23 2.17
CA ARG A 4 -7.75 18.31 2.22
C ARG A 4 -8.23 16.97 2.77
N ARG A 5 -7.85 15.86 2.10
CA ARG A 5 -8.15 14.49 2.53
C ARG A 5 -6.86 13.68 2.55
N ALA A 6 -6.57 13.03 3.67
CA ALA A 6 -5.48 12.06 3.74
C ALA A 6 -5.77 10.86 2.83
N LEU A 7 -4.77 10.40 2.08
CA LEU A 7 -4.96 9.35 1.08
C LEU A 7 -4.54 7.97 1.60
N HIS A 8 -3.26 7.79 1.94
CA HIS A 8 -2.71 6.50 2.37
C HIS A 8 -1.39 6.67 3.12
N PHE A 9 -1.00 5.62 3.85
CA PHE A 9 0.33 5.46 4.45
C PHE A 9 1.17 4.48 3.61
N VAL A 10 2.49 4.64 3.64
CA VAL A 10 3.44 3.76 2.95
C VAL A 10 4.27 3.02 3.99
N PHE A 11 4.30 1.69 3.90
CA PHE A 11 5.05 0.82 4.81
C PHE A 11 6.18 0.09 4.07
N LYS A 12 7.35 -0.02 4.71
CA LYS A 12 8.41 -0.94 4.27
C LYS A 12 8.10 -2.34 4.82
N VAL A 13 8.03 -3.34 3.94
CA VAL A 13 7.61 -4.70 4.28
C VAL A 13 8.75 -5.68 4.04
N LYS A 14 9.05 -6.52 5.05
CA LYS A 14 10.09 -7.56 4.95
C LYS A 14 9.53 -8.92 4.51
N ASN A 15 8.38 -9.34 5.05
CA ASN A 15 7.75 -10.63 4.73
C ASN A 15 6.35 -10.41 4.12
N ARG A 16 6.28 -10.53 2.79
CA ARG A 16 5.04 -10.33 2.02
C ARG A 16 3.90 -11.27 2.41
N PHE A 17 4.18 -12.53 2.73
CA PHE A 17 3.12 -13.50 3.06
C PHE A 17 2.43 -13.17 4.38
N GLN A 18 3.23 -12.90 5.42
CA GLN A 18 2.67 -12.51 6.72
C GLN A 18 1.95 -11.17 6.64
N THR A 19 2.47 -10.23 5.86
CA THR A 19 1.84 -8.91 5.69
C THR A 19 0.52 -8.98 4.93
N VAL A 20 0.43 -9.78 3.86
CA VAL A 20 -0.84 -9.99 3.15
C VAL A 20 -1.87 -10.68 4.05
N HIS A 21 -1.47 -11.70 4.82
CA HIS A 21 -2.35 -12.33 5.81
C HIS A 21 -2.82 -11.32 6.86
N PHE A 22 -1.94 -10.49 7.40
CA PHE A 22 -2.31 -9.48 8.38
C PHE A 22 -3.33 -8.48 7.83
N PHE A 23 -3.08 -7.89 6.66
CA PHE A 23 -4.00 -6.90 6.10
C PHE A 23 -5.33 -7.54 5.68
N ARG A 24 -5.31 -8.72 5.05
CA ARG A 24 -6.51 -9.38 4.54
C ARG A 24 -7.31 -10.08 5.64
N ASP A 25 -6.67 -10.97 6.38
CA ASP A 25 -7.34 -11.94 7.24
C ASP A 25 -7.51 -11.42 8.68
N VAL A 26 -6.60 -10.56 9.16
CA VAL A 26 -6.69 -9.96 10.51
C VAL A 26 -7.42 -8.62 10.48
N LEU A 27 -7.07 -7.73 9.54
CA LEU A 27 -7.69 -6.40 9.45
C LEU A 27 -8.91 -6.34 8.53
N GLY A 28 -9.21 -7.40 7.78
CA GLY A 28 -10.35 -7.41 6.85
C GLY A 28 -10.22 -6.41 5.70
N MET A 29 -8.99 -6.04 5.33
CA MET A 29 -8.73 -5.13 4.22
C MET A 29 -8.71 -5.86 2.88
N GLN A 30 -8.99 -5.12 1.80
CA GLN A 30 -8.96 -5.64 0.44
C GLN A 30 -7.75 -5.11 -0.32
N VAL A 31 -7.19 -5.93 -1.21
CA VAL A 31 -6.14 -5.50 -2.14
C VAL A 31 -6.78 -4.64 -3.21
N LEU A 32 -6.36 -3.38 -3.32
CA LEU A 32 -6.87 -2.45 -4.34
C LEU A 32 -6.05 -2.48 -5.63
N ARG A 33 -4.72 -2.53 -5.49
CA ARG A 33 -3.77 -2.51 -6.61
C ARG A 33 -2.43 -3.10 -6.18
N HIS A 34 -1.84 -3.90 -7.07
CA HIS A 34 -0.51 -4.45 -6.96
C HIS A 34 0.32 -3.99 -8.15
N GLU A 35 1.48 -3.41 -7.88
CA GLU A 35 2.43 -3.01 -8.90
C GLU A 35 3.81 -3.52 -8.59
N GLU A 36 4.47 -4.04 -9.62
CA GLU A 36 5.88 -4.38 -9.62
C GLU A 36 6.63 -3.30 -10.38
N PHE A 37 7.79 -2.91 -9.88
CA PHE A 37 8.64 -1.92 -10.51
C PHE A 37 10.04 -2.51 -10.69
N GLU A 38 10.60 -2.39 -11.90
CA GLU A 38 11.98 -2.81 -12.19
C GLU A 38 13.03 -1.88 -11.52
N GLU A 39 12.64 -0.64 -11.21
CA GLU A 39 13.46 0.34 -10.51
C GLU A 39 12.68 0.95 -9.34
N GLY A 40 13.39 1.37 -8.28
CA GLY A 40 12.78 2.06 -7.15
C GLY A 40 12.02 3.33 -7.58
N CYS A 41 10.96 3.70 -6.85
CA CYS A 41 10.10 4.83 -7.23
C CYS A 41 10.88 6.16 -7.33
N LYS A 42 10.99 6.72 -8.55
CA LYS A 42 11.70 7.99 -8.84
C LYS A 42 11.20 9.20 -8.06
N ALA A 43 9.95 9.16 -7.59
CA ALA A 43 9.32 10.28 -6.88
C ALA A 43 9.81 10.47 -5.44
N ALA A 44 10.67 9.58 -4.90
CA ALA A 44 11.11 9.54 -3.50
C ALA A 44 9.98 9.56 -2.44
N CYS A 45 8.72 9.52 -2.88
CA CYS A 45 7.52 9.66 -2.05
C CYS A 45 7.26 8.44 -1.15
N ASN A 46 7.94 7.32 -1.43
CA ASN A 46 7.94 6.11 -0.61
C ASN A 46 9.23 5.98 0.24
N GLY A 47 10.07 7.03 0.29
CA GLY A 47 11.40 7.02 0.88
C GLY A 47 12.42 6.23 0.05
N GLU A 48 13.72 6.43 0.31
CA GLU A 48 14.77 5.64 -0.36
C GLU A 48 14.60 4.14 -0.06
N SER A 49 14.43 3.36 -1.12
CA SER A 49 14.27 1.92 -1.08
C SER A 49 15.23 1.29 -2.08
N ARG A 50 16.27 0.62 -1.57
CA ARG A 50 17.29 -0.10 -2.35
C ARG A 50 16.79 -1.43 -2.96
N LEU A 51 15.52 -1.78 -2.77
CA LEU A 51 14.93 -3.05 -3.20
C LEU A 51 13.74 -2.79 -4.13
N LEU A 52 13.56 -3.67 -5.13
CA LEU A 52 12.37 -3.75 -5.98
C LEU A 52 11.12 -3.75 -5.08
N LEU A 53 10.37 -2.65 -5.11
CA LEU A 53 9.19 -2.48 -4.26
C LEU A 53 7.98 -3.03 -4.99
N ALA A 54 7.33 -4.05 -4.44
CA ALA A 54 5.92 -4.31 -4.76
C ALA A 54 5.05 -3.36 -3.92
N LYS A 55 4.23 -2.50 -4.56
CA LYS A 55 3.31 -1.61 -3.82
C LYS A 55 1.94 -2.27 -3.74
N LEU A 56 1.54 -2.64 -2.53
CA LEU A 56 0.20 -3.12 -2.22
C LEU A 56 -0.59 -1.99 -1.56
N SER A 57 -1.69 -1.57 -2.18
CA SER A 57 -2.64 -0.64 -1.55
C SER A 57 -3.81 -1.43 -0.97
N ALA A 58 -4.20 -1.15 0.28
CA ALA A 58 -5.30 -1.83 0.94
C ALA A 58 -6.20 -0.85 1.72
N MET A 59 -7.50 -1.15 1.77
CA MET A 59 -8.50 -0.37 2.50
C MET A 59 -9.47 -1.29 3.25
N PRO A 60 -10.13 -0.82 4.33
CA PRO A 60 -11.16 -1.59 5.03
C PRO A 60 -12.24 -2.06 4.05
N GLY A 61 -12.63 -3.33 4.13
CA GLY A 61 -13.58 -3.93 3.18
C GLY A 61 -14.98 -3.31 3.13
N SER A 62 -15.31 -2.36 4.02
CA SER A 62 -16.58 -1.62 4.02
C SER A 62 -16.58 -0.39 3.10
N TRP A 63 -15.50 -0.11 2.37
CA TRP A 63 -15.42 1.03 1.46
C TRP A 63 -16.13 0.71 0.12
N SER A 64 -17.45 0.91 0.08
CA SER A 64 -18.20 1.02 -1.18
C SER A 64 -17.95 2.40 -1.77
N GLY A 65 -17.15 2.48 -2.83
CA GLY A 65 -16.90 3.73 -3.54
C GLY A 65 -18.21 4.35 -4.00
N HIS A 66 -18.58 5.48 -3.40
CA HIS A 66 -19.59 6.43 -3.85
C HIS A 66 -18.90 7.79 -3.97
#